data_AF-A0A7J2NQU6-F1
#
_entry.id   AF-A0A7J2NQU6-F1
#
_cell.length_a   1.000
_cell.length_b   1.000
_cell.length_c   1.000
_cell.angle_alpha   90.00
_cell.angle_beta   90.00
_cell.angle_gamma   90.00
#
_symmetry.space_group_name_H-M   'P 1'
#
loop_
_entity.id
_entity.type
_entity.pdbx_description
1 polymer ?
#
loop_
_entity_poly.entity_id
_entity_poly.type
_entity_poly.pdbx_seq_one_letter_code
_entity_poly.pdbx_strand_id
1 'polypeptide(L)'
;ALENAKYPSSKVFLKELVEEERGHKNKLEAILNDKNKLLELGFHGGEVQDLKIVDMLEDTPLSDGADYEAILVYAAKREKSTYDYYKTLALGLRGTKMGELFSKLAQEELGHKNKLEKEYDDCVLTEN
;
A
#
# COMPACT_ATOMS: atom_id res chain seq x y z
N ALA A 1 -7.58 -14.33 -4.21
CA ALA A 1 -6.33 -13.56 -4.46
C ALA A 1 -5.10 -14.46 -4.53
N LEU A 2 -4.64 -15.07 -3.42
CA LEU A 2 -3.41 -15.89 -3.42
C LEU A 2 -3.45 -17.17 -4.25
N GLU A 3 -4.63 -17.77 -4.49
CA GLU A 3 -4.75 -18.98 -5.31
C GLU A 3 -4.60 -18.68 -6.81
N ASN A 4 -5.01 -17.50 -7.28
CA ASN A 4 -5.06 -17.10 -8.69
C ASN A 4 -3.77 -16.43 -9.20
N ALA A 5 -2.76 -16.22 -8.34
CA ALA A 5 -1.48 -15.65 -8.78
C ALA A 5 -0.71 -16.65 -9.65
N LYS A 6 -0.35 -16.19 -10.86
CA LYS A 6 0.23 -16.98 -11.97
C LYS A 6 1.61 -17.55 -11.62
N TYR A 7 2.40 -16.81 -10.83
CA TYR A 7 3.78 -17.17 -10.48
C TYR A 7 4.00 -17.35 -8.96
N PRO A 8 4.88 -18.27 -8.53
CA PRO A 8 5.22 -18.43 -7.12
C PRO A 8 5.76 -17.16 -6.45
N SER A 9 6.53 -16.35 -7.21
CA SER A 9 7.05 -15.05 -6.78
C SER A 9 5.94 -14.06 -6.44
N SER A 10 4.93 -13.96 -7.30
CA SER A 10 3.74 -13.13 -7.11
C SER A 10 2.95 -13.48 -5.83
N LYS A 11 2.87 -14.77 -5.47
CA LYS A 11 2.24 -15.21 -4.22
C LYS A 11 3.03 -14.80 -2.98
N VAL A 12 4.36 -14.82 -3.08
CA VAL A 12 5.24 -14.37 -1.99
C VAL A 12 5.12 -12.86 -1.83
N PHE A 13 5.20 -12.12 -2.94
CA PHE A 13 5.03 -10.67 -2.98
C PHE A 13 3.71 -10.20 -2.32
N LEU A 14 2.56 -10.77 -2.73
CA LEU A 14 1.28 -10.41 -2.12
C LEU A 14 1.19 -10.77 -0.63
N LYS A 15 1.87 -11.84 -0.18
CA LYS A 15 1.94 -12.16 1.26
C LYS A 15 2.80 -11.17 2.03
N GLU A 16 3.90 -10.72 1.45
CA GLU A 16 4.76 -9.70 2.05
C GLU A 16 3.99 -8.39 2.25
N LEU A 17 3.24 -7.93 1.25
CA LEU A 17 2.36 -6.76 1.38
C LEU A 17 1.33 -6.93 2.50
N VAL A 18 0.69 -8.10 2.62
CA VAL A 18 -0.27 -8.36 3.71
C VAL A 18 0.37 -8.26 5.09
N GLU A 19 1.61 -8.72 5.24
CA GLU A 19 2.33 -8.62 6.51
C GLU A 19 2.84 -7.19 6.79
N GLU A 20 3.22 -6.43 5.76
CA GLU A 20 3.51 -4.98 5.87
C GLU A 20 2.25 -4.24 6.40
N GLU A 21 1.07 -4.49 5.82
CA GLU A 21 -0.21 -3.91 6.24
C GLU A 21 -0.64 -4.31 7.66
N ARG A 22 -0.41 -5.58 8.03
CA ARG A 22 -0.62 -6.04 9.41
C ARG A 22 0.27 -5.28 10.37
N GLY A 23 1.51 -4.98 9.96
CA GLY A 23 2.43 -4.13 10.69
C GLY A 23 1.90 -2.72 10.93
N HIS A 24 1.30 -2.10 9.91
CA HIS A 24 0.67 -0.77 10.03
C HIS A 24 -0.44 -0.77 11.09
N LYS A 25 -1.35 -1.76 11.02
CA LYS A 25 -2.42 -1.93 12.00
C LYS A 25 -1.87 -2.07 13.42
N ASN A 26 -0.89 -2.95 13.62
CA ASN A 26 -0.30 -3.20 14.93
C ASN A 26 0.36 -1.94 15.52
N LYS A 27 1.06 -1.15 14.68
CA LYS A 27 1.65 0.14 15.08
C LYS A 27 0.56 1.11 15.56
N LEU A 28 -0.53 1.25 14.81
CA LEU A 28 -1.63 2.16 15.14
C LEU A 28 -2.37 1.73 16.41
N GLU A 29 -2.65 0.44 16.58
CA GLU A 29 -3.27 -0.11 17.80
C GLU A 29 -2.37 0.11 19.02
N ALA A 30 -1.06 -0.09 18.88
CA ALA A 30 -0.12 0.16 19.96
C ALA A 30 -0.14 1.63 20.42
N ILE A 31 -0.18 2.57 19.47
CA ILE A 31 -0.26 4.02 19.76
C ILE A 31 -1.59 4.40 20.39
N LEU A 32 -2.68 3.76 19.97
CA LEU A 32 -4.01 3.99 20.55
C LEU A 32 -4.05 3.57 22.02
N ASN A 33 -3.39 2.45 22.36
CA ASN A 33 -3.28 1.94 23.73
C ASN A 33 -2.29 2.74 24.59
N ASP A 34 -1.17 3.19 24.01
CA ASP A 34 -0.18 4.01 24.69
C ASP A 34 0.39 5.09 23.77
N LYS A 35 -0.03 6.33 24.01
CA LYS A 35 0.43 7.50 23.23
C LYS A 35 1.94 7.74 23.35
N ASN A 36 2.61 7.24 24.38
CA ASN A 36 4.07 7.39 24.51
C ASN A 36 4.82 6.55 23.47
N LYS A 37 4.20 5.52 22.88
CA LYS A 37 4.79 4.76 21.78
C LYS A 37 5.04 5.58 20.53
N LEU A 38 4.36 6.72 20.36
CA LEU A 38 4.71 7.70 19.31
C LEU A 38 6.14 8.24 19.46
N LEU A 39 6.72 8.21 20.66
CA LEU A 39 8.07 8.69 20.94
C LEU A 39 9.15 7.66 20.61
N GLU A 40 8.78 6.37 20.58
CA GLU A 40 9.69 5.24 20.33
C GLU A 40 9.79 4.88 18.84
N LEU A 41 9.04 5.57 17.98
CA LEU A 41 9.07 5.32 16.54
C LEU A 41 10.42 5.78 15.96
N GLY A 42 11.25 4.79 15.61
CA GLY A 42 12.37 4.99 14.70
C GLY A 42 11.84 5.34 13.31
N PHE A 43 12.26 6.48 12.77
CA PHE A 43 11.77 6.99 11.49
C PHE A 43 12.82 6.80 10.40
N HIS A 44 12.59 5.88 9.47
CA HIS A 44 13.43 5.68 8.29
C HIS A 44 12.51 5.65 7.06
N GLY A 45 12.61 6.65 6.18
CA GLY A 45 11.81 6.70 4.95
C GLY A 45 12.32 7.78 4.00
N GLY A 46 12.54 7.39 2.74
CA GLY A 46 12.87 8.29 1.62
C GLY A 46 11.64 8.63 0.78
N GLU A 47 11.79 9.56 -0.16
CA GLU A 47 10.71 9.89 -1.11
C GLU A 47 10.48 8.73 -2.08
N VAL A 48 9.21 8.34 -2.26
CA VAL A 48 8.81 7.30 -3.21
C VAL A 48 8.16 7.93 -4.44
N GLN A 49 8.53 7.45 -5.64
CA GLN A 49 7.95 7.90 -6.90
C GLN A 49 6.56 7.31 -7.13
N ASP A 50 5.58 8.15 -7.47
CA ASP A 50 4.23 7.75 -7.87
C ASP A 50 4.17 7.47 -9.38
N LEU A 51 3.94 6.22 -9.81
CA LEU A 51 3.94 5.86 -11.25
C LEU A 51 2.60 6.14 -11.94
N LYS A 52 1.49 6.17 -11.19
CA LYS A 52 0.13 6.48 -11.68
C LYS A 52 -0.38 5.57 -12.79
N ILE A 53 0.13 4.35 -12.89
CA ILE A 53 -0.30 3.34 -13.86
C ILE A 53 -1.76 2.94 -13.59
N VAL A 54 -2.10 2.60 -12.33
CA VAL A 54 -3.47 2.13 -12.00
C VAL A 54 -4.50 3.24 -11.93
N ASP A 55 -4.05 4.50 -11.85
CA ASP A 55 -4.91 5.68 -11.86
C ASP A 55 -5.70 5.80 -13.17
N MET A 56 -5.15 5.25 -14.25
CA MET A 56 -5.70 5.31 -15.60
C MET A 56 -6.57 4.09 -15.95
N LEU A 57 -6.61 3.08 -15.07
CA LEU A 57 -7.38 1.85 -15.28
C LEU A 57 -8.80 1.99 -14.71
N GLU A 58 -9.76 1.23 -15.23
CA GLU A 58 -11.13 1.20 -14.69
C GLU A 58 -11.19 0.51 -13.32
N ASP A 59 -12.22 0.81 -12.53
CA ASP A 59 -12.44 0.14 -11.25
C ASP A 59 -12.92 -1.30 -11.48
N THR A 60 -12.07 -2.27 -11.16
CA THR A 60 -12.39 -3.69 -11.30
C THR A 60 -12.81 -4.26 -9.95
N PRO A 61 -14.07 -4.70 -9.76
CA PRO A 61 -14.48 -5.37 -8.53
C PRO A 61 -13.80 -6.74 -8.42
N LEU A 62 -13.24 -7.03 -7.25
CA LEU A 62 -12.62 -8.34 -6.99
C LEU A 62 -13.73 -9.41 -6.86
N SER A 63 -13.85 -10.29 -7.84
CA SER A 63 -14.73 -11.46 -7.81
C SER A 63 -13.95 -12.74 -7.50
N ASP A 64 -14.64 -13.82 -7.09
CA ASP A 64 -14.01 -15.10 -6.74
C ASP A 64 -13.21 -15.73 -7.89
N GLY A 65 -13.55 -15.37 -9.15
CA GLY A 65 -12.83 -15.78 -10.36
C GLY A 65 -11.85 -14.74 -10.92
N ALA A 66 -11.53 -13.68 -10.17
CA ALA A 66 -10.66 -12.61 -10.65
C ALA A 66 -9.28 -13.15 -11.06
N ASP A 67 -8.84 -12.77 -12.26
CA ASP A 67 -7.51 -13.07 -12.75
C ASP A 67 -6.45 -12.23 -12.01
N TYR A 68 -5.18 -12.55 -12.28
CA TYR A 68 -4.07 -11.92 -11.59
C TYR A 68 -3.97 -10.41 -11.89
N GLU A 69 -4.30 -10.01 -13.11
CA GLU A 69 -4.38 -8.60 -13.52
C GLU A 69 -5.40 -7.84 -12.67
N ALA A 70 -6.64 -8.34 -12.59
CA ALA A 70 -7.68 -7.73 -11.77
C ALA A 70 -7.31 -7.67 -10.28
N ILE A 71 -6.58 -8.68 -9.77
CA ILE A 71 -6.06 -8.68 -8.40
C ILE A 71 -5.06 -7.53 -8.19
N LEU A 72 -4.11 -7.35 -9.10
CA LEU A 72 -3.10 -6.29 -9.02
C LEU A 72 -3.72 -4.90 -9.12
N VAL A 73 -4.63 -4.69 -10.09
CA VAL A 73 -5.34 -3.41 -10.26
C VAL A 73 -6.15 -3.07 -9.01
N TYR A 74 -6.91 -4.04 -8.49
CA TYR A 74 -7.70 -3.83 -7.28
C TYR A 74 -6.82 -3.51 -6.06
N ALA A 75 -5.72 -4.24 -5.86
CA ALA A 75 -4.80 -3.98 -4.77
C ALA A 75 -4.17 -2.58 -4.87
N ALA A 76 -3.64 -2.21 -6.05
CA ALA A 76 -2.98 -0.92 -6.24
C ALA A 76 -3.95 0.27 -6.06
N LYS A 77 -5.20 0.11 -6.50
CA LYS A 77 -6.25 1.13 -6.25
C LYS A 77 -6.59 1.26 -4.77
N ARG A 78 -6.55 0.16 -4.00
CA ARG A 78 -6.70 0.23 -2.54
C ARG A 78 -5.54 0.98 -1.90
N GLU A 79 -4.29 0.70 -2.28
CA GLU A 79 -3.13 1.43 -1.73
C GLU A 79 -3.17 2.91 -2.06
N LYS A 80 -3.63 3.28 -3.26
CA LYS A 80 -3.91 4.68 -3.60
C LYS A 80 -4.94 5.31 -2.66
N SER A 81 -6.07 4.64 -2.41
CA SER A 81 -7.10 5.16 -1.51
C SER A 81 -6.58 5.32 -0.08
N THR A 82 -5.76 4.37 0.40
CA THR A 82 -5.14 4.43 1.72
C THR A 82 -4.11 5.56 1.81
N TYR A 83 -3.29 5.73 0.77
CA TYR A 83 -2.37 6.86 0.61
C TYR A 83 -3.09 8.21 0.74
N ASP A 84 -4.16 8.42 -0.04
CA ASP A 84 -4.91 9.67 -0.04
C ASP A 84 -5.55 9.95 1.33
N TYR A 85 -6.01 8.89 2.00
CA TYR A 85 -6.54 8.98 3.36
C TYR A 85 -5.48 9.43 4.36
N TYR A 86 -4.33 8.75 4.43
CA TYR A 86 -3.24 9.12 5.34
C TYR A 86 -2.66 10.50 5.03
N LYS A 87 -2.55 10.86 3.75
CA LYS A 87 -2.14 12.21 3.33
C LYS A 87 -3.10 13.27 3.84
N THR A 88 -4.41 13.02 3.75
CA THR A 88 -5.43 13.95 4.26
C THR A 88 -5.32 14.11 5.79
N LEU A 89 -5.14 13.01 6.52
CA LEU A 89 -4.92 13.04 7.97
C LEU A 89 -3.64 13.78 8.35
N ALA A 90 -2.55 13.54 7.62
CA ALA A 90 -1.27 14.23 7.84
C ALA A 90 -1.38 15.74 7.64
N LEU A 91 -2.13 16.18 6.63
CA LEU A 91 -2.41 17.60 6.39
C LEU A 91 -3.20 18.24 7.52
N GLY A 92 -4.24 17.56 8.02
CA GLY A 92 -5.03 18.03 9.17
C GLY A 92 -4.24 18.10 10.48
N LEU A 93 -3.18 17.31 10.62
CA LEU A 93 -2.34 17.19 11.82
C LEU A 93 -0.93 17.77 11.62
N ARG A 94 -0.76 18.68 10.65
CA ARG A 94 0.55 19.23 10.29
C ARG A 94 1.25 19.86 11.49
N GLY A 95 2.53 19.54 11.67
CA GLY A 95 3.34 20.02 12.79
C GLY A 95 3.22 19.19 14.08
N THR A 96 2.48 18.08 14.06
CA THR A 96 2.41 17.12 15.17
C THR A 96 3.14 15.82 14.82
N LYS A 97 3.59 15.09 15.84
CA LYS A 97 4.18 13.74 15.65
C LYS A 97 3.20 12.76 14.99
N MET A 98 1.90 12.91 15.24
CA MET A 98 0.88 12.09 14.60
C MET A 98 0.75 12.41 13.10
N GLY A 99 0.85 13.68 12.72
CA GLY A 99 0.92 14.10 11.32
C GLY A 99 2.15 13.56 10.60
N GLU A 100 3.30 13.55 11.27
CA GLU A 100 4.52 12.92 10.73
C GLU A 100 4.37 11.41 10.53
N LEU A 101 3.70 10.71 11.45
CA LEU A 101 3.40 9.28 11.30
C LEU A 101 2.50 9.03 10.10
N PHE A 102 1.38 9.75 9.98
CA PHE A 102 0.49 9.58 8.83
C PHE A 102 1.16 9.95 7.51
N SER A 103 2.04 10.96 7.51
CA SER A 103 2.83 11.29 6.31
C SER A 103 3.75 10.14 5.89
N LYS A 104 4.28 9.37 6.85
CA LYS A 104 5.15 8.22 6.57
C LYS A 104 4.36 7.00 6.13
N LEU A 105 3.25 6.68 6.81
CA LEU A 105 2.33 5.64 6.37
C LEU A 105 1.87 5.91 4.93
N ALA A 106 1.51 7.14 4.59
CA ALA A 106 1.22 7.52 3.21
C ALA A 106 2.38 7.16 2.27
N GLN A 107 3.63 7.52 2.60
CA GLN A 107 4.78 7.16 1.75
C GLN A 107 4.99 5.64 1.64
N GLU A 108 4.73 4.87 2.70
CA GLU A 108 4.77 3.39 2.67
C GLU A 108 3.69 2.86 1.70
N GLU A 109 2.44 3.32 1.80
CA GLU A 109 1.36 2.96 0.87
C GLU A 109 1.68 3.31 -0.59
N LEU A 110 2.32 4.47 -0.82
CA LEU A 110 2.76 4.87 -2.15
C LEU A 110 3.84 3.92 -2.71
N GLY A 111 4.71 3.40 -1.84
CA GLY A 111 5.65 2.34 -2.18
C GLY A 111 4.97 1.01 -2.50
N HIS A 112 3.94 0.63 -1.76
CA HIS A 112 3.16 -0.58 -2.06
C HIS A 112 2.47 -0.45 -3.42
N LYS A 113 1.84 0.69 -3.68
CA LYS A 113 1.27 1.05 -4.98
C LYS A 113 2.31 0.94 -6.09
N ASN A 114 3.49 1.55 -5.93
CA ASN A 114 4.57 1.49 -6.92
C ASN A 114 5.01 0.04 -7.21
N LYS A 115 5.20 -0.78 -6.16
CA LYS A 115 5.56 -2.21 -6.32
C LYS A 115 4.48 -2.96 -7.11
N LEU A 116 3.20 -2.73 -6.82
CA LEU A 116 2.07 -3.36 -7.52
C LEU A 116 1.96 -2.91 -8.98
N GLU A 117 2.14 -1.61 -9.24
CA GLU A 117 2.15 -1.04 -10.58
C GLU A 117 3.31 -1.57 -11.42
N LYS A 118 4.47 -1.78 -10.82
CA LYS A 118 5.62 -2.40 -11.47
C LYS A 118 5.38 -3.87 -11.78
N GLU A 119 4.84 -4.65 -10.84
CA GLU A 119 4.47 -6.04 -11.09
C GLU A 119 3.43 -6.15 -12.21
N TYR A 120 2.48 -5.20 -12.29
CA TYR A 120 1.53 -5.12 -13.40
C TYR A 120 2.23 -4.85 -14.73
N ASP A 121 3.13 -3.86 -14.79
CA ASP A 121 3.90 -3.56 -16.01
C ASP A 121 4.72 -4.79 -16.45
N ASP A 122 5.45 -5.39 -15.51
CA ASP A 122 6.32 -6.53 -15.74
C ASP A 122 5.56 -7.81 -16.13
N CYS A 123 4.33 -8.04 -15.65
CA CYS A 123 3.59 -9.28 -15.91
C CYS A 123 2.48 -9.17 -16.96
N VAL A 124 1.96 -7.97 -17.24
CA VAL A 124 0.77 -7.76 -18.07
C VAL A 124 1.09 -6.94 -19.32
N LEU A 125 1.89 -5.88 -19.18
CA LEU A 125 2.24 -5.02 -20.31
C LEU A 125 3.40 -5.59 -21.15
N THR A 126 4.31 -6.37 -20.56
CA THR A 126 5.38 -7.04 -21.31
C THR A 126 4.95 -8.35 -21.99
N GLU A 127 3.84 -8.98 -21.55
CA GLU A 127 3.29 -10.20 -22.16
C GLU A 127 2.40 -9.92 -23.40
N ASN A 128 2.20 -8.64 -23.79
CA ASN A 128 1.38 -8.21 -24.94
C ASN A 128 2.21 -7.76 -26.15
#